data_AF-A0A7S2BDK7-F1
#
_entry.id   AF-A0A7S2BDK7-F1
#
_cell.length_a   1.000
_cell.length_b   1.000
_cell.length_c   1.000
_cell.angle_alpha   90.00
_cell.angle_beta   90.00
_cell.angle_gamma   90.00
#
_symmetry.space_group_name_H-M   'P 1'
#
loop_
_entity.id
_entity.type
_entity.pdbx_description
1 polymer ?
#
loop_
_entity_poly.entity_id
_entity_poly.type
_entity_poly.pdbx_seq_one_letter_code
_entity_poly.pdbx_strand_id
1 'polypeptide(L)'
;VYAHNYQDARRHPGIGYGPRPCPYWKRKETALEYSQRCPMGVRCPFSHGAKEQLYHPAYFKTVTCQDWPNSNCPRGKLCAFWHKRSQQRARPTSEEEFNYKVALEE
;
A
#
# COMPACT_ATOMS: atom_id res chain seq x y z
N VAL A 1 11.13 8.43 6.04
CA VAL A 1 10.33 7.18 5.94
C VAL A 1 11.21 6.05 6.42
N TYR A 2 10.91 5.45 7.57
CA TYR A 2 11.75 4.42 8.20
C TYR A 2 11.32 3.04 7.66
N ALA A 3 11.87 2.66 6.51
CA ALA A 3 11.76 1.30 5.99
C ALA A 3 13.06 0.58 6.30
N HIS A 4 13.01 -0.52 7.04
CA HIS A 4 14.20 -1.31 7.37
C HIS A 4 14.69 -2.14 6.18
N ASN A 5 13.79 -2.45 5.25
CA ASN A 5 14.06 -3.22 4.05
C ASN A 5 13.01 -2.92 2.96
N TYR A 6 13.16 -3.56 1.80
CA TYR A 6 12.28 -3.39 0.64
C TYR A 6 10.85 -3.90 0.84
N GLN A 7 10.58 -4.76 1.81
CA GLN A 7 9.24 -5.30 2.10
C GLN A 7 8.40 -4.30 2.92
N ASP A 8 9.07 -3.50 3.76
CA ASP A 8 8.46 -2.44 4.56
C ASP A 8 8.40 -1.09 3.83
N ALA A 9 9.08 -0.99 2.68
CA ALA A 9 9.07 0.19 1.85
C ALA A 9 7.64 0.55 1.41
N ARG A 10 7.24 1.78 1.71
CA ARG A 10 5.97 2.37 1.28
C ARG A 10 6.25 3.70 0.60
N ARG A 11 6.03 3.75 -0.72
CA ARG A 11 6.05 5.00 -1.47
C ARG A 11 4.92 5.92 -1.03
N HIS A 12 5.15 7.21 -1.16
CA HIS A 12 4.14 8.21 -0.79
C HIS A 12 2.94 8.11 -1.73
N PRO A 13 1.68 7.95 -1.24
CA PRO A 13 0.53 7.79 -2.12
C PRO A 13 0.30 8.95 -3.10
N GLY A 14 0.82 10.14 -2.79
CA GLY A 14 0.75 11.31 -3.67
C GLY A 14 1.44 11.15 -5.02
N ILE A 15 2.29 10.13 -5.23
CA ILE A 15 2.82 9.82 -6.57
C ILE A 15 1.78 9.16 -7.49
N GLY A 16 0.61 8.75 -6.96
CA GLY A 16 -0.49 8.23 -7.77
C GLY A 16 -0.38 6.75 -8.17
N TYR A 17 0.46 5.95 -7.49
CA TYR A 17 0.44 4.51 -7.69
C TYR A 17 -0.90 3.93 -7.24
N GLY A 18 -1.42 2.95 -7.97
CA GLY A 18 -2.68 2.29 -7.67
C GLY A 18 -2.56 1.13 -6.69
N PRO A 19 -3.69 0.71 -6.10
CA PRO A 19 -3.73 -0.34 -5.09
C PRO A 19 -3.40 -1.74 -5.60
N ARG A 20 -3.43 -1.98 -6.92
CA ARG A 20 -3.20 -3.33 -7.46
C ARG A 20 -1.73 -3.77 -7.28
N PRO A 21 -1.47 -5.02 -6.88
CA PRO A 21 -0.11 -5.51 -6.70
C PRO A 21 0.64 -5.58 -8.03
N CYS A 22 1.91 -5.20 -8.02
CA CYS A 22 2.77 -5.25 -9.19
C CYS A 22 3.09 -6.70 -9.57
N PRO A 23 2.81 -7.13 -10.82
CA PRO A 23 3.14 -8.48 -11.28
C PRO A 23 4.65 -8.67 -11.47
N TYR A 24 5.40 -7.59 -11.69
CA TYR A 24 6.84 -7.62 -11.95
C TYR A 24 7.70 -7.41 -10.69
N TRP A 25 7.09 -7.25 -9.51
CA TRP A 25 7.82 -6.99 -8.27
C TRP A 25 8.54 -8.24 -7.78
N LYS A 26 9.87 -8.22 -7.83
CA LYS A 26 10.76 -9.29 -7.39
C LYS A 26 10.83 -9.38 -5.87
N ARG A 27 9.86 -10.08 -5.28
CA ARG A 27 9.72 -10.25 -3.81
C ARG A 27 10.79 -11.13 -3.17
N LYS A 28 11.31 -12.13 -3.89
CA LYS A 28 12.21 -13.16 -3.34
C LYS A 28 13.69 -12.81 -3.42
N GLU A 29 14.07 -11.92 -4.33
CA GLU A 29 15.48 -11.58 -4.59
C GLU A 29 15.98 -10.55 -3.56
N THR A 30 16.52 -11.00 -2.43
CA THR A 30 16.93 -10.11 -1.32
C THR A 30 18.11 -9.19 -1.64
N ALA A 31 18.98 -9.59 -2.57
CA ALA A 31 20.19 -8.85 -2.95
C ALA A 31 19.93 -7.63 -3.85
N LEU A 32 18.72 -7.47 -4.40
CA LEU A 32 18.41 -6.34 -5.27
C LEU A 32 18.07 -5.07 -4.50
N GLU A 33 18.55 -3.94 -5.01
CA GLU A 33 18.07 -2.62 -4.59
C GLU A 33 16.61 -2.41 -4.98
N TYR A 34 15.92 -1.49 -4.29
CA TYR A 34 14.48 -1.27 -4.51
C TYR A 34 14.13 -1.00 -5.98
N SER A 35 14.90 -0.14 -6.65
CA SER A 35 14.70 0.23 -8.05
C SER A 35 14.90 -0.93 -9.03
N GLN A 36 15.72 -1.93 -8.68
CA GLN A 36 16.03 -3.08 -9.53
C GLN A 36 14.97 -4.19 -9.45
N ARG A 37 14.08 -4.12 -8.46
CA ARG A 37 13.04 -5.14 -8.23
C ARG A 37 11.83 -5.01 -9.16
N CYS A 38 11.71 -3.89 -9.87
CA CYS A 38 10.66 -3.66 -10.86
C CYS A 38 11.26 -2.92 -12.06
N PRO A 39 10.93 -3.30 -13.31
CA PRO A 39 11.35 -2.56 -14.50
C PRO A 39 10.93 -1.08 -14.49
N MET A 40 9.81 -0.75 -13.85
CA MET A 40 9.31 0.62 -13.70
C MET A 40 9.84 1.32 -12.44
N GLY A 41 10.66 0.65 -11.64
CA GLY A 41 11.30 1.20 -10.44
C GLY A 41 10.33 1.89 -9.48
N VAL A 42 10.72 3.03 -8.93
CA VAL A 42 9.91 3.80 -7.99
C VAL A 42 8.64 4.40 -8.62
N ARG A 43 8.64 4.61 -9.94
CA ARG A 43 7.53 5.17 -10.73
C ARG A 43 6.55 4.11 -11.24
N CYS A 44 6.64 2.88 -10.73
CA CYS A 44 5.67 1.84 -11.06
C CYS A 44 4.25 2.24 -10.64
N PRO A 45 3.24 2.17 -11.53
CA PRO A 45 1.86 2.52 -11.20
C PRO A 45 1.16 1.45 -10.33
N PHE A 46 1.81 0.33 -10.06
CA PHE A 46 1.30 -0.74 -9.19
C PHE A 46 1.93 -0.66 -7.80
N SER A 47 1.28 -1.24 -6.80
CA SER A 47 1.82 -1.39 -5.44
C SER A 47 2.94 -2.46 -5.35
N HIS A 48 3.98 -2.19 -4.57
CA HIS A 48 5.21 -2.95 -4.35
C HIS A 48 5.30 -3.59 -2.95
N GLY A 49 4.17 -4.02 -2.40
CA GLY A 49 4.18 -4.75 -1.13
C GLY A 49 2.85 -4.71 -0.40
N ALA A 50 2.80 -5.38 0.74
CA ALA A 50 1.61 -5.41 1.59
C ALA A 50 1.36 -4.02 2.23
N LYS A 51 2.41 -3.29 2.61
CA LYS A 51 2.27 -1.96 3.23
C LYS A 51 1.70 -0.93 2.25
N GLU A 52 2.14 -0.95 0.99
CA GLU A 52 1.62 -0.03 -0.02
C GLU A 52 0.13 -0.27 -0.31
N GLN A 53 -0.31 -1.53 -0.35
CA GLN A 53 -1.71 -1.89 -0.53
C GLN A 53 -2.54 -1.54 0.72
N LEU A 54 -2.12 -2.04 1.88
CA LEU A 54 -2.90 -1.94 3.11
C LEU A 54 -3.10 -0.48 3.56
N TYR A 55 -2.11 0.38 3.31
CA TYR A 55 -2.17 1.80 3.61
C TYR A 55 -2.39 2.67 2.37
N HIS A 56 -2.84 2.08 1.26
CA HIS A 56 -3.27 2.83 0.10
C HIS A 56 -4.54 3.63 0.44
N PRO A 57 -4.72 4.88 -0.04
CA PRO A 57 -5.93 5.66 0.21
C PRO A 57 -7.23 4.92 -0.09
N ALA A 58 -7.24 4.02 -1.08
CA ALA A 58 -8.41 3.22 -1.45
C ALA A 58 -8.80 2.11 -0.43
N TYR A 59 -7.86 1.67 0.42
CA TYR A 59 -8.08 0.56 1.36
C TYR A 59 -7.88 0.95 2.82
N PHE A 60 -7.10 1.99 3.09
CA PHE A 60 -6.82 2.46 4.43
C PHE A 60 -8.11 2.92 5.12
N LYS A 61 -8.43 2.27 6.24
CA LYS A 61 -9.59 2.51 7.09
C LYS A 61 -10.94 2.35 6.38
N THR A 62 -11.05 1.50 5.37
CA THR A 62 -12.34 1.19 4.74
C THR A 62 -13.02 -0.03 5.38
N VAL A 63 -12.24 -0.95 5.96
CA VAL A 63 -12.71 -2.19 6.59
C VAL A 63 -12.50 -2.16 8.12
N THR A 64 -13.42 -2.76 8.87
CA THR A 64 -13.37 -2.85 10.34
C THR A 64 -12.22 -3.73 10.81
N CYS A 65 -11.59 -3.39 11.92
CA CYS A 65 -10.56 -4.21 12.54
C CYS A 65 -11.20 -5.38 13.28
N GLN A 66 -10.84 -6.61 12.92
CA GLN A 66 -11.34 -7.83 13.56
C GLN A 66 -10.79 -8.03 14.98
N ASP A 67 -9.59 -7.50 15.28
CA ASP A 67 -8.96 -7.67 16.60
C ASP A 67 -9.50 -6.68 17.64
N TRP A 68 -10.04 -5.53 17.20
CA TRP A 68 -10.44 -4.43 18.08
C TRP A 68 -11.61 -4.74 19.03
N PRO A 69 -12.67 -5.50 18.62
CA PRO A 69 -13.78 -5.81 19.53
C PRO A 69 -13.38 -6.73 20.68
N ASN A 70 -12.38 -7.60 20.48
CA ASN A 70 -12.05 -8.67 21.43
C ASN A 70 -10.88 -8.31 22.36
N SER A 71 -10.02 -7.37 21.95
CA SER A 71 -8.87 -6.93 22.74
C SER A 71 -8.28 -5.62 22.21
N ASN A 72 -7.26 -5.11 22.91
CA ASN A 72 -6.44 -4.02 22.38
C ASN A 72 -5.70 -4.51 21.12
N CYS A 73 -6.08 -3.97 19.96
CA CYS A 73 -5.42 -4.30 18.70
C CYS A 73 -3.89 -4.09 18.81
N PRO A 74 -3.06 -5.10 18.51
CA PRO A 74 -1.60 -5.03 18.68
C PRO A 74 -0.95 -3.99 17.75
N ARG A 75 -1.65 -3.62 16.66
CA ARG A 75 -1.21 -2.57 15.72
C ARG A 75 -1.52 -1.16 16.22
N GLY A 76 -2.34 -1.02 17.26
CA GLY A 76 -2.68 0.26 17.90
C GLY A 76 -3.10 1.34 16.90
N LYS A 77 -2.49 2.52 17.02
CA LYS A 77 -2.72 3.68 16.15
C LYS A 77 -2.30 3.45 14.69
N LEU A 78 -1.38 2.51 14.46
CA LEU A 78 -0.91 2.16 13.12
C LEU A 78 -1.84 1.16 12.42
N CYS A 79 -2.89 0.63 13.07
CA CYS A 79 -3.78 -0.30 12.41
C CYS A 79 -4.41 0.32 11.16
N ALA A 80 -4.29 -0.36 10.02
CA ALA A 80 -4.87 0.08 8.76
C ALA A 80 -6.40 -0.11 8.67
N PHE A 81 -6.98 -0.90 9.57
CA PHE A 81 -8.41 -1.11 9.69
C PHE A 81 -9.01 -0.15 10.71
N TRP A 82 -10.28 0.23 10.54
CA TRP A 82 -10.92 1.17 11.46
C TRP A 82 -11.35 0.48 12.75
N HIS A 83 -11.11 1.13 13.89
CA HIS A 83 -11.48 0.65 15.23
C HIS A 83 -12.83 1.24 15.67
N LYS A 84 -13.14 2.44 15.19
CA LYS A 84 -14.38 3.17 15.46
C LYS A 84 -14.94 3.67 14.14
N ARG A 85 -16.27 3.82 14.05
CA ARG A 85 -16.95 4.38 12.87
C ARG A 85 -16.42 5.77 12.49
N SER A 86 -15.98 6.58 13.46
CA SER A 86 -15.36 7.89 13.20
C SER A 86 -14.03 7.83 12.42
N GLN A 87 -13.38 6.66 12.38
CA GLN A 87 -12.17 6.45 11.58
C GLN A 87 -12.49 5.91 10.18
N GLN A 88 -13.73 5.48 9.92
CA GLN A 88 -14.10 4.83 8.66
C GLN A 88 -13.97 5.81 7.50
N ARG A 89 -13.26 5.40 6.46
CA ARG A 89 -13.10 6.14 5.20
C ARG A 89 -13.94 5.48 4.13
N ALA A 90 -14.46 6.29 3.20
CA ALA A 90 -15.16 5.78 2.03
C ALA A 90 -14.18 5.00 1.13
N ARG A 91 -14.63 3.86 0.60
CA ARG A 91 -13.91 3.17 -0.47
C ARG A 91 -14.18 3.93 -1.78
N PRO A 92 -13.16 4.24 -2.60
CA PRO A 92 -13.40 4.82 -3.92
C PRO A 92 -14.22 3.85 -4.76
N THR A 93 -15.09 4.41 -5.61
CA THR A 93 -16.14 3.68 -6.33
C THR A 93 -15.65 2.89 -7.54
N SER A 94 -14.46 3.20 -8.07
CA SER A 94 -13.85 2.40 -9.16
C SER A 94 -12.32 2.38 -9.08
N GLU A 95 -11.73 1.26 -9.53
CA GLU A 95 -10.27 1.10 -9.70
C GLU A 95 -9.76 1.75 -11.00
N GLU A 96 -10.65 2.38 -11.77
CA GLU A 96 -10.39 2.97 -13.09
C GLU A 96 -9.63 4.30 -13.02
N GLU A 97 -9.50 4.88 -11.82
CA GLU A 97 -8.72 6.11 -11.59
C GLU A 97 -7.21 5.93 -11.84
N PHE A 98 -6.71 4.70 -11.93
CA PHE A 98 -5.28 4.41 -12.01
C PHE A 98 -4.89 3.88 -13.39
N ASN A 99 -3.95 4.56 -14.05
CA ASN A 99 -3.38 4.09 -15.31
C ASN A 99 -2.17 3.18 -15.05
N TYR A 100 -2.36 1.88 -15.23
CA TYR A 100 -1.32 0.88 -15.00
C TYR A 100 -0.47 0.54 -16.22
N LYS A 101 -0.75 1.16 -17.36
CA LYS A 101 -0.04 0.91 -18.62
C LYS A 101 1.23 1.76 -18.77
N VAL A 102 1.35 2.82 -17.99
CA VAL A 102 2.44 3.80 -18.09
C VAL A 102 3.10 4.02 -16.73
N ALA A 103 4.38 4.39 -16.73
CA ALA A 103 5.05 4.82 -15.52
C ALA A 103 4.44 6.15 -15.03
N LEU A 104 4.49 6.37 -13.71
CA LEU A 104 3.99 7.59 -13.08
C LEU A 104 4.87 8.78 -13.48
N GLU A 105 4.23 9.91 -13.78
CA GLU A 105 4.88 11.19 -14.11
C GLU A 105 5.61 11.79 -12.91
N GLU A 106 6.48 12.76 -13.17
CA GLU A 106 7.46 13.28 -12.21
C GLU A 106 6.87 14.12 -11.07
#